data_AF-A0A8T6NWU4-F1
#
_entry.id   AF-A0A8T6NWU4-F1
#
_cell.length_a   1.000
_cell.length_b   1.000
_cell.length_c   1.000
_cell.angle_alpha   90.00
_cell.angle_beta   90.00
_cell.angle_gamma   90.00
#
_symmetry.space_group_name_H-M   'P 1'
#
loop_
_entity.id
_entity.type
_entity.pdbx_description
1 polymer ?
#
loop_
_entity_poly.entity_id
_entity_poly.type
_entity_poly.pdbx_seq_one_letter_code
_entity_poly.pdbx_strand_id
1 'polypeptide(L)'
;MFAYWQLAAGASLADHTIIPLTGAWFALLALTLVIGYIATHLLRSGPPEGWLVVGLALLPAAAVLAASALVQPLFVPRYLLSSLVVTHLLIGLALDWLLTRAPVVGRILSIALIGFAFVVTLLLHTNDDLQRADWRGAVEVVASDYQPGDVMLTIYLSPVLYYTAQRPGEFTIIKPPPEVGIADQARATVAQGGRAWILAPLAPDFPEPETPDEWFEPTMGEAEAALLQRLNGIWVYLYTAP
;
A
#
# COMPACT_ATOMS: atom_id res chain seq x y z
N MET A 1 -28.98 -7.42 -11.41
CA MET A 1 -28.37 -6.58 -10.35
C MET A 1 -28.36 -7.28 -8.97
N PHE A 2 -28.13 -8.61 -8.93
CA PHE A 2 -28.04 -9.39 -7.68
C PHE A 2 -26.92 -10.45 -7.70
N ALA A 3 -26.11 -10.51 -8.77
CA ALA A 3 -25.06 -11.51 -8.95
C ALA A 3 -23.67 -11.06 -8.43
N TYR A 4 -23.54 -9.81 -7.94
CA TYR A 4 -22.26 -9.28 -7.44
C TYR A 4 -21.91 -9.71 -6.00
N TRP A 5 -22.83 -10.39 -5.31
CA TRP A 5 -22.65 -10.73 -3.88
C TRP A 5 -22.10 -12.14 -3.62
N GLN A 6 -22.01 -13.02 -4.62
CA GLN A 6 -21.55 -14.40 -4.41
C GLN A 6 -20.06 -14.63 -4.71
N LEU A 7 -19.36 -13.69 -5.37
CA LEU A 7 -17.91 -13.77 -5.58
C LEU A 7 -17.08 -13.27 -4.38
N ALA A 8 -17.71 -12.73 -3.33
CA ALA A 8 -17.02 -12.28 -2.12
C ALA A 8 -16.79 -13.40 -1.08
N ALA A 9 -17.24 -14.63 -1.34
CA ALA A 9 -17.13 -15.74 -0.39
C ALA A 9 -15.79 -16.52 -0.47
N GLY A 10 -14.95 -16.23 -1.48
CA GLY A 10 -13.61 -16.79 -1.67
C GLY A 10 -12.48 -15.84 -1.29
N ALA A 11 -12.79 -14.68 -0.70
CA ALA A 11 -11.82 -13.75 -0.15
C ALA A 11 -11.05 -14.45 0.98
N SER A 12 -9.81 -14.85 0.67
CA SER A 12 -8.92 -15.53 1.58
C SER A 12 -8.81 -14.77 2.91
N LEU A 13 -8.44 -15.46 4.00
CA LEU A 13 -8.26 -14.89 5.34
C LEU A 13 -7.37 -13.60 5.39
N ALA A 14 -6.63 -13.27 4.33
CA ALA A 14 -5.92 -12.00 4.17
C ALA A 14 -6.88 -10.78 4.06
N ASP A 15 -8.05 -10.90 3.43
CA ASP A 15 -9.04 -9.82 3.33
C ASP A 15 -9.70 -9.48 4.69
N HIS A 16 -9.64 -10.42 5.63
CA HIS A 16 -10.10 -10.20 7.00
C HIS A 16 -9.09 -9.46 7.88
N THR A 17 -7.92 -9.04 7.37
CA THR A 17 -6.97 -8.20 8.11
C THR A 17 -7.11 -6.70 7.82
N ILE A 18 -7.65 -6.32 6.67
CA ILE A 18 -7.88 -4.91 6.30
C ILE A 18 -9.09 -4.34 7.05
N ILE A 19 -10.13 -5.16 7.26
CA ILE A 19 -11.34 -4.79 8.02
C ILE A 19 -11.03 -4.46 9.51
N PRO A 20 -10.25 -5.26 10.28
CA PRO A 20 -9.90 -4.91 11.65
C PRO A 20 -8.98 -3.69 11.76
N LEU A 21 -8.17 -3.40 10.74
CA LEU A 21 -7.37 -2.17 10.70
C LEU A 21 -8.25 -0.93 10.63
N THR A 22 -9.28 -0.89 9.76
CA THR A 22 -10.21 0.24 9.70
C THR A 22 -10.97 0.44 11.02
N GLY A 23 -11.42 -0.64 11.67
CA GLY A 23 -12.03 -0.59 13.00
C GLY A 23 -11.06 -0.05 14.08
N ALA A 24 -9.79 -0.46 14.04
CA ALA A 24 -8.76 0.04 14.94
C ALA A 24 -8.46 1.54 14.72
N TRP A 25 -8.52 2.03 13.48
CA TRP A 25 -8.40 3.46 13.18
C TRP A 25 -9.56 4.28 13.77
N PHE A 26 -10.81 3.81 13.66
CA PHE A 26 -11.95 4.47 14.29
C PHE A 26 -11.88 4.45 15.81
N ALA A 27 -11.41 3.34 16.40
CA ALA A 27 -11.18 3.25 17.84
C ALA A 27 -10.07 4.20 18.30
N LEU A 28 -8.97 4.33 17.54
CA LEU A 28 -7.90 5.29 17.82
C LEU A 28 -8.39 6.74 17.66
N LEU A 29 -9.21 7.03 16.65
CA LEU A 29 -9.79 8.36 16.45
C LEU A 29 -10.75 8.72 17.60
N ALA A 30 -11.61 7.79 18.00
CA ALA A 30 -12.50 7.94 19.15
C ALA A 30 -11.72 8.12 20.45
N LEU A 31 -10.64 7.36 20.64
CA LEU A 31 -9.76 7.50 21.80
C LEU A 31 -9.07 8.86 21.80
N THR A 32 -8.59 9.34 20.65
CA THR A 32 -7.96 10.66 20.50
C THR A 32 -8.96 11.79 20.77
N LEU A 33 -10.21 11.64 20.32
CA LEU A 33 -11.32 12.54 20.61
C LEU A 33 -11.61 12.61 22.11
N VAL A 34 -11.73 11.45 22.77
CA VAL A 34 -11.99 11.36 24.21
C VAL A 34 -10.82 11.96 25.00
N ILE A 35 -9.58 11.65 24.62
CA ILE A 35 -8.39 12.20 25.25
C ILE A 35 -8.30 13.71 25.06
N GLY A 36 -8.53 14.22 23.85
CA GLY A 36 -8.53 15.65 23.54
C GLY A 36 -9.65 16.41 24.26
N TYR A 37 -10.84 15.83 24.34
CA TYR A 37 -11.97 16.36 25.11
C TYR A 37 -11.65 16.40 26.61
N ILE A 38 -11.10 15.32 27.17
CA ILE A 38 -10.71 15.25 28.58
C ILE A 38 -9.60 16.26 28.88
N ALA A 39 -8.58 16.33 28.03
CA ALA A 39 -7.48 17.29 28.19
C ALA A 39 -8.00 18.74 28.15
N THR A 40 -8.83 19.10 27.16
CA THR A 40 -9.41 20.45 27.06
C THR A 40 -10.35 20.79 28.22
N HIS A 41 -11.15 19.84 28.71
CA HIS A 41 -12.06 20.10 29.84
C HIS A 41 -11.42 20.03 31.22
N LEU A 42 -10.29 19.33 31.38
CA LEU A 42 -9.55 19.26 32.64
C LEU A 42 -8.49 20.36 32.77
N LEU A 43 -7.95 20.86 31.66
CA LEU A 43 -7.01 21.98 31.62
C LEU A 43 -7.73 23.34 31.67
N ARG A 44 -8.76 23.48 32.52
CA ARG A 44 -9.77 24.58 32.67
C ARG A 44 -9.25 26.04 32.78
N SER A 45 -8.02 26.37 32.40
CA SER A 45 -7.42 27.69 32.57
C SER A 45 -6.54 28.09 31.38
N GLY A 46 -7.12 28.24 30.19
CA GLY A 46 -6.41 28.73 29.01
C GLY A 46 -7.23 28.68 27.71
N PRO A 47 -6.82 29.40 26.65
CA PRO A 47 -7.65 30.03 25.59
C PRO A 47 -8.31 29.05 24.58
N PRO A 48 -9.08 29.53 23.55
CA PRO A 48 -9.74 28.69 22.52
C PRO A 48 -8.80 27.79 21.68
N GLU A 49 -7.49 27.83 21.93
CA GLU A 49 -6.46 27.08 21.22
C GLU A 49 -6.62 25.56 21.34
N GLY A 50 -7.18 25.06 22.44
CA GLY A 50 -7.43 23.62 22.62
C GLY A 50 -8.37 23.05 21.55
N TRP A 51 -9.41 23.79 21.18
CA TRP A 51 -10.31 23.44 20.07
C TRP A 51 -9.62 23.51 18.71
N LEU A 52 -8.62 24.38 18.58
CA LEU A 52 -7.83 24.53 17.37
C LEU A 52 -6.91 23.32 17.17
N VAL A 53 -6.29 22.81 18.22
CA VAL A 53 -5.48 21.57 18.18
C VAL A 53 -6.36 20.34 17.88
N VAL A 54 -7.50 20.22 18.55
CA VAL A 54 -8.47 19.13 18.30
C VAL A 54 -9.01 19.22 16.86
N GLY A 55 -9.35 20.42 16.40
CA GLY A 55 -9.76 20.69 15.03
C GLY A 55 -8.67 20.30 14.02
N LEU A 56 -7.41 20.69 14.24
CA LEU A 56 -6.30 20.35 13.35
C LEU A 56 -6.01 18.84 13.29
N ALA A 57 -6.24 18.10 14.37
CA ALA A 57 -6.09 16.64 14.38
C ALA A 57 -7.22 15.96 13.58
N LEU A 58 -8.45 16.41 13.75
CA LEU A 58 -9.64 15.69 13.27
C LEU A 58 -10.14 16.18 11.92
N LEU A 59 -10.03 17.47 11.63
CA LEU A 59 -10.55 18.07 10.41
C LEU A 59 -9.95 17.40 9.16
N PRO A 60 -8.63 17.09 9.07
CA PRO A 60 -8.10 16.37 7.91
C PRO A 60 -8.71 14.98 7.77
N ALA A 61 -8.81 14.23 8.87
CA ALA A 61 -9.38 12.88 8.86
C ALA A 61 -10.87 12.90 8.47
N ALA A 62 -11.65 13.78 9.09
CA ALA A 62 -13.08 13.96 8.80
C ALA A 62 -13.31 14.45 7.38
N ALA A 63 -12.50 15.38 6.87
CA ALA A 63 -12.59 15.88 5.50
C ALA A 63 -12.27 14.79 4.48
N VAL A 64 -11.22 13.98 4.71
CA VAL A 64 -10.88 12.85 3.83
C VAL A 64 -11.99 11.80 3.85
N LEU A 65 -12.53 11.45 5.02
CA LEU A 65 -13.64 10.49 5.14
C LEU A 65 -14.91 11.01 4.45
N ALA A 66 -15.27 12.28 4.65
CA ALA A 66 -16.42 12.88 4.00
C ALA A 66 -16.22 12.96 2.47
N ALA A 67 -15.05 13.36 2.00
CA ALA A 67 -14.72 13.36 0.57
C ALA A 67 -14.77 11.95 -0.03
N SER A 68 -14.24 10.95 0.69
CA SER A 68 -14.28 9.54 0.29
C SER A 68 -15.69 8.96 0.27
N ALA A 69 -16.63 9.49 1.06
CA ALA A 69 -18.03 9.09 1.00
C ALA A 69 -18.76 9.70 -0.21
N LEU A 70 -18.30 10.84 -0.71
CA LEU A 70 -18.95 11.59 -1.79
C LEU A 70 -18.38 11.31 -3.19
N VAL A 71 -17.09 10.98 -3.32
CA VAL A 71 -16.37 10.98 -4.62
C VAL A 71 -15.69 9.62 -4.90
N GLN A 72 -16.35 8.49 -4.58
CA GLN A 72 -15.73 7.14 -4.60
C GLN A 72 -14.67 6.97 -3.48
N PRO A 73 -14.26 5.74 -3.10
CA PRO A 73 -13.28 5.54 -2.05
C PRO A 73 -11.92 6.17 -2.40
N LEU A 74 -11.73 7.41 -1.96
CA LEU A 74 -10.47 8.15 -2.01
C LEU A 74 -9.61 7.91 -0.78
N PHE A 75 -10.07 7.13 0.20
CA PHE A 75 -9.32 6.94 1.44
C PHE A 75 -8.03 6.15 1.18
N VAL A 76 -6.90 6.88 1.16
CA VAL A 76 -5.56 6.29 1.24
C VAL A 76 -4.99 6.61 2.62
N PRO A 77 -4.50 5.63 3.40
CA PRO A 77 -3.98 5.87 4.75
C PRO A 77 -2.91 6.98 4.83
N ARG A 78 -2.14 7.20 3.76
CA ARG A 78 -1.14 8.27 3.67
C ARG A 78 -1.73 9.69 3.82
N TYR A 79 -3.02 9.89 3.55
CA TYR A 79 -3.68 11.18 3.73
C TYR A 79 -3.84 11.57 5.20
N LEU A 80 -3.69 10.60 6.12
CA LEU A 80 -3.68 10.87 7.56
C LEU A 80 -2.30 11.26 8.10
N LEU A 81 -1.23 11.21 7.28
CA LEU A 81 0.12 11.56 7.73
C LEU A 81 0.22 12.99 8.30
N SER A 82 -0.53 13.94 7.75
CA SER A 82 -0.55 15.32 8.26
C SER A 82 -1.17 15.42 9.66
N SER A 83 -2.17 14.58 9.95
CA SER A 83 -2.82 14.54 11.27
C SER A 83 -1.94 13.90 12.35
N LEU A 84 -0.95 13.07 11.96
CA LEU A 84 -0.09 12.37 12.92
C LEU A 84 0.64 13.34 13.85
N VAL A 85 1.19 14.44 13.34
CA VAL A 85 1.97 15.39 14.17
C VAL A 85 1.10 15.92 15.31
N VAL A 86 -0.12 16.36 15.00
CA VAL A 86 -1.04 16.92 15.98
C VAL A 86 -1.53 15.84 16.96
N THR A 87 -1.82 14.63 16.45
CA THR A 87 -2.19 13.48 17.28
C THR A 87 -1.09 13.10 18.27
N HIS A 88 0.18 13.10 17.87
CA HIS A 88 1.30 12.83 18.77
C HIS A 88 1.45 13.92 19.86
N LEU A 89 1.23 15.19 19.51
CA LEU A 89 1.21 16.27 20.50
C LEU A 89 0.09 16.08 21.53
N LEU A 90 -1.12 15.74 21.08
CA LEU A 90 -2.25 15.47 21.98
C LEU A 90 -2.00 14.28 22.90
N ILE A 91 -1.42 13.20 22.36
CA ILE A 91 -1.01 12.03 23.16
C ILE A 91 0.02 12.44 24.21
N GLY A 92 1.02 13.24 23.84
CA GLY A 92 2.04 13.75 24.77
C GLY A 92 1.44 14.55 25.93
N LEU A 93 0.55 15.50 25.62
CA LEU A 93 -0.15 16.30 26.63
C LEU A 93 -1.00 15.44 27.57
N ALA A 94 -1.68 14.44 27.03
CA ALA A 94 -2.49 13.52 27.82
C ALA A 94 -1.66 12.66 28.77
N LEU A 95 -0.51 12.15 28.28
CA LEU A 95 0.42 11.38 29.10
C LEU A 95 1.07 12.25 30.17
N ASP A 96 1.44 13.49 29.87
CA ASP A 96 1.99 14.44 30.85
C ASP A 96 0.99 14.72 32.00
N TRP A 97 -0.25 15.01 31.64
CA TRP A 97 -1.33 15.17 32.62
C TRP A 97 -1.50 13.93 33.49
N LEU A 98 -1.50 12.74 32.87
CA LEU A 98 -1.67 11.48 33.57
C LEU A 98 -0.47 11.14 34.46
N LEU A 99 0.75 11.44 34.02
CA LEU A 99 1.97 11.27 34.80
C LEU A 99 1.98 12.19 36.03
N THR A 100 1.37 13.37 35.93
CA THR A 100 1.24 14.31 37.05
C THR A 100 0.17 13.86 38.06
N ARG A 101 -0.99 13.38 37.59
CA ARG A 101 -2.14 13.06 38.46
C ARG A 101 -2.18 11.61 38.93
N ALA A 102 -1.68 10.68 38.14
CA ALA A 102 -1.69 9.25 38.38
C ALA A 102 -0.38 8.62 37.86
N PRO A 103 0.78 8.92 38.48
CA PRO A 103 2.10 8.62 37.93
C PRO A 103 2.32 7.14 37.59
N VAL A 104 1.76 6.23 38.39
CA VAL A 104 1.84 4.78 38.13
C VAL A 104 1.08 4.42 36.85
N VAL A 105 -0.16 4.88 36.71
CA VAL A 105 -1.00 4.64 35.53
C VAL A 105 -0.37 5.29 34.30
N GLY A 106 0.10 6.53 34.42
CA GLY A 106 0.79 7.26 33.36
C GLY A 106 2.01 6.52 32.84
N ARG A 107 2.87 6.02 33.73
CA ARG A 107 4.06 5.22 33.34
C ARG A 107 3.67 3.93 32.62
N ILE A 108 2.69 3.19 33.15
CA ILE A 108 2.22 1.94 32.55
C ILE A 108 1.69 2.20 31.14
N LEU A 109 0.84 3.22 30.95
CA LEU A 109 0.30 3.55 29.63
C LEU A 109 1.37 4.04 28.66
N SER A 110 2.35 4.84 29.10
CA SER A 110 3.47 5.26 28.25
C SER A 110 4.27 4.07 27.76
N ILE A 111 4.62 3.13 28.65
CA ILE A 111 5.37 1.92 28.31
C ILE A 111 4.56 1.05 27.34
N ALA A 112 3.27 0.85 27.63
CA ALA A 112 2.38 0.07 26.77
C ALA A 112 2.25 0.69 25.37
N LEU A 113 2.12 2.01 25.28
CA LEU A 113 2.00 2.72 24.00
C LEU A 113 3.29 2.62 23.18
N ILE A 114 4.46 2.82 23.80
CA ILE A 114 5.77 2.66 23.15
C ILE A 114 5.96 1.22 22.68
N GLY A 115 5.66 0.25 23.54
CA GLY A 115 5.74 -1.17 23.21
C GLY A 115 4.81 -1.55 22.05
N PHE A 116 3.58 -1.06 22.07
CA PHE A 116 2.63 -1.25 20.98
C PHE A 116 3.12 -0.63 19.67
N ALA A 117 3.59 0.62 19.70
CA ALA A 117 4.12 1.30 18.51
C ALA A 117 5.34 0.55 17.94
N PHE A 118 6.22 0.05 18.81
CA PHE A 118 7.37 -0.77 18.42
C PHE A 118 6.93 -2.08 17.76
N VAL A 119 6.02 -2.84 18.39
CA VAL A 119 5.51 -4.10 17.85
C VAL A 119 4.82 -3.88 16.51
N VAL A 120 3.95 -2.86 16.38
CA VAL A 120 3.29 -2.55 15.10
C VAL A 120 4.31 -2.17 14.04
N THR A 121 5.31 -1.35 14.38
CA THR A 121 6.37 -0.97 13.43
C THR A 121 7.19 -2.17 12.99
N LEU A 122 7.51 -3.07 13.92
CA LEU A 122 8.24 -4.30 13.65
C LEU A 122 7.41 -5.20 12.72
N LEU A 123 6.14 -5.45 13.06
CA LEU A 123 5.24 -6.25 12.22
C LEU A 123 5.11 -5.68 10.81
N LEU A 124 4.98 -4.35 10.67
CA LEU A 124 4.93 -3.69 9.36
C LEU A 124 6.24 -3.81 8.58
N HIS A 125 7.39 -3.89 9.27
CA HIS A 125 8.70 -4.04 8.62
C HIS A 125 9.10 -5.49 8.36
N THR A 126 8.59 -6.46 9.12
CA THR A 126 8.99 -7.87 9.00
C THR A 126 7.96 -8.74 8.32
N ASN A 127 6.72 -8.29 8.17
CA ASN A 127 5.71 -9.05 7.45
C ASN A 127 5.95 -8.91 5.95
N ASP A 128 6.43 -9.98 5.31
CA ASP A 128 6.74 -10.02 3.88
C ASP A 128 5.54 -9.69 2.98
N ASP A 129 4.31 -9.95 3.42
CA ASP A 129 3.09 -9.58 2.71
C ASP A 129 2.80 -8.07 2.78
N LEU A 130 3.30 -7.39 3.81
CA LEU A 130 3.21 -5.93 4.00
C LEU A 130 4.48 -5.21 3.52
N GLN A 131 5.60 -5.93 3.43
CA GLN A 131 6.80 -5.45 2.79
C GLN A 131 6.52 -5.27 1.31
N ARG A 132 7.07 -4.19 0.77
CA ARG A 132 6.87 -3.78 -0.62
C ARG A 132 7.23 -4.95 -1.52
N ALA A 133 6.43 -5.13 -2.58
CA ALA A 133 6.71 -6.10 -3.63
C ALA A 133 8.21 -6.07 -3.99
N ASP A 134 8.89 -7.22 -4.10
CA ASP A 134 10.36 -7.28 -4.23
C ASP A 134 10.85 -6.88 -5.63
N TRP A 135 10.73 -5.58 -5.92
CA TRP A 135 11.12 -4.97 -7.18
C TRP A 135 12.63 -5.10 -7.44
N ARG A 136 13.43 -5.19 -6.37
CA ARG A 136 14.86 -5.42 -6.49
C ARG A 136 15.14 -6.81 -7.04
N GLY A 137 14.58 -7.84 -6.40
CA GLY A 137 14.69 -9.22 -6.87
C GLY A 137 14.14 -9.36 -8.29
N ALA A 138 13.00 -8.74 -8.60
CA ALA A 138 12.39 -8.82 -9.93
C ALA A 138 13.28 -8.22 -11.02
N VAL A 139 13.91 -7.08 -10.75
CA VAL A 139 14.90 -6.49 -11.67
C VAL A 139 16.17 -7.34 -11.75
N GLU A 140 16.62 -7.96 -10.65
CA GLU A 140 17.78 -8.87 -10.65
C GLU A 140 17.54 -10.11 -11.54
N VAL A 141 16.33 -10.66 -11.55
CA VAL A 141 15.93 -11.78 -12.43
C VAL A 141 15.93 -11.36 -13.89
N VAL A 142 15.30 -10.23 -14.22
CA VAL A 142 15.34 -9.73 -15.60
C VAL A 142 16.78 -9.49 -16.03
N ALA A 143 17.58 -8.92 -15.13
CA ALA A 143 18.97 -8.60 -15.39
C ALA A 143 19.88 -9.81 -15.60
N SER A 144 19.58 -10.99 -15.01
CA SER A 144 20.41 -12.18 -15.20
C SER A 144 20.26 -12.79 -16.60
N ASP A 145 19.11 -12.59 -17.24
CA ASP A 145 18.75 -13.20 -18.54
C ASP A 145 18.49 -12.16 -19.65
N TYR A 146 18.80 -10.90 -19.35
CA TYR A 146 18.63 -9.77 -20.26
C TYR A 146 19.56 -9.90 -21.49
N GLN A 147 19.01 -9.60 -22.66
CA GLN A 147 19.77 -9.44 -23.90
C GLN A 147 19.60 -8.02 -24.46
N PRO A 148 20.63 -7.47 -25.15
CA PRO A 148 20.51 -6.16 -25.78
C PRO A 148 19.30 -6.08 -26.72
N GLY A 149 18.39 -5.15 -26.42
CA GLY A 149 17.15 -4.96 -27.18
C GLY A 149 15.90 -5.51 -26.50
N ASP A 150 16.03 -6.20 -25.37
CA ASP A 150 14.84 -6.58 -24.61
C ASP A 150 14.16 -5.32 -24.01
N VAL A 151 12.84 -5.39 -23.90
CA VAL A 151 12.01 -4.32 -23.37
C VAL A 151 11.42 -4.76 -22.03
N MET A 152 11.54 -3.93 -21.01
CA MET A 152 10.90 -4.14 -19.71
C MET A 152 9.59 -3.36 -19.63
N LEU A 153 8.48 -4.08 -19.50
CA LEU A 153 7.13 -3.56 -19.40
C LEU A 153 6.66 -3.57 -17.95
N THR A 154 6.17 -2.44 -17.47
CA THR A 154 5.57 -2.35 -16.14
C THR A 154 4.51 -1.25 -16.05
N ILE A 155 3.49 -1.45 -15.22
CA ILE A 155 2.54 -0.39 -14.86
C ILE A 155 3.02 0.44 -13.64
N TYR A 156 4.06 -0.02 -12.93
CA TYR A 156 4.66 0.63 -11.76
C TYR A 156 6.09 1.11 -12.06
N LEU A 157 6.18 2.22 -12.81
CA LEU A 157 7.44 2.72 -13.33
C LEU A 157 8.45 3.14 -12.24
N SER A 158 7.99 3.80 -11.17
CA SER A 158 8.88 4.37 -10.14
C SER A 158 9.83 3.36 -9.47
N PRO A 159 9.37 2.21 -8.93
CA PRO A 159 10.27 1.25 -8.32
C PRO A 159 11.22 0.61 -9.35
N VAL A 160 10.73 0.31 -10.55
CA VAL A 160 11.57 -0.25 -11.62
C VAL A 160 12.69 0.71 -12.01
N LEU A 161 12.38 2.00 -12.20
CA LEU A 161 13.39 3.04 -12.47
C LEU A 161 14.41 3.16 -11.35
N TYR A 162 13.99 3.07 -10.09
CA TYR A 162 14.89 3.16 -8.94
C TYR A 162 15.96 2.05 -8.96
N TYR A 163 15.56 0.80 -9.22
CA TYR A 163 16.49 -0.33 -9.22
C TYR A 163 17.29 -0.47 -10.52
N THR A 164 16.75 0.01 -11.64
CA THR A 164 17.46 0.03 -12.94
C THR A 164 18.38 1.25 -13.11
N ALA A 165 18.23 2.30 -12.30
CA ALA A 165 19.08 3.50 -12.36
C ALA A 165 20.58 3.20 -12.15
N GLN A 166 20.91 2.09 -11.49
CA GLN A 166 22.30 1.64 -11.30
C GLN A 166 22.90 1.01 -12.57
N ARG A 167 22.08 0.79 -13.61
CA ARG A 167 22.40 0.12 -14.87
C ARG A 167 21.90 0.95 -16.07
N PRO A 168 22.38 2.20 -16.22
CA PRO A 168 21.84 3.13 -17.21
C PRO A 168 22.06 2.59 -18.63
N GLY A 169 20.99 2.58 -19.43
CA GLY A 169 21.03 2.14 -20.83
C GLY A 169 21.01 0.62 -21.03
N GLU A 170 21.05 -0.19 -19.96
CA GLU A 170 20.83 -1.63 -20.08
C GLU A 170 19.38 -1.90 -20.50
N PHE A 171 18.38 -1.30 -19.84
CA PHE A 171 16.97 -1.63 -20.07
C PHE A 171 16.21 -0.55 -20.84
N THR A 172 15.43 -0.97 -21.83
CA THR A 172 14.37 -0.12 -22.40
C THR A 172 13.10 -0.34 -21.60
N ILE A 173 12.76 0.61 -20.72
CA ILE A 173 11.60 0.48 -19.83
C ILE A 173 10.43 1.24 -20.42
N ILE A 174 9.32 0.54 -20.67
CA ILE A 174 8.10 1.13 -21.22
C ILE A 174 6.96 0.93 -20.23
N LYS A 175 6.29 2.04 -19.90
CA LYS A 175 4.97 2.01 -19.26
C LYS A 175 3.92 2.11 -20.37
N PRO A 176 3.17 1.03 -20.67
CA PRO A 176 2.14 1.07 -21.69
C PRO A 176 1.07 2.11 -21.36
N PRO A 177 0.50 2.80 -22.36
CA PRO A 177 -0.71 3.59 -22.18
C PRO A 177 -1.84 2.71 -21.63
N PRO A 178 -2.72 3.24 -20.75
CA PRO A 178 -3.83 2.47 -20.20
C PRO A 178 -4.75 1.86 -21.26
N GLU A 179 -4.86 2.49 -22.43
CA GLU A 179 -5.73 2.05 -23.53
C GLU A 179 -5.15 0.87 -24.32
N VAL A 180 -3.82 0.71 -24.31
CA VAL A 180 -3.13 -0.38 -25.01
C VAL A 180 -3.07 -1.62 -24.11
N GLY A 181 -2.91 -1.44 -22.80
CA GLY A 181 -2.71 -2.57 -21.89
C GLY A 181 -1.31 -3.20 -22.04
N ILE A 182 -0.86 -3.90 -20.98
CA ILE A 182 0.51 -4.43 -20.93
C ILE A 182 0.73 -5.64 -21.82
N ALA A 183 -0.30 -6.47 -21.99
CA ALA A 183 -0.25 -7.67 -22.83
C ALA A 183 -0.13 -7.32 -24.32
N ASP A 184 -0.93 -6.37 -24.82
CA ASP A 184 -0.84 -5.94 -26.23
C ASP A 184 0.49 -5.26 -26.53
N GLN A 185 1.02 -4.47 -25.58
CA GLN A 185 2.34 -3.89 -25.74
C GLN A 185 3.43 -4.98 -25.81
N ALA A 186 3.33 -6.04 -25.01
CA ALA A 186 4.24 -7.18 -25.07
C ALA A 186 4.17 -7.89 -26.43
N ARG A 187 2.96 -8.16 -26.92
CA ARG A 187 2.74 -8.73 -28.26
C ARG A 187 3.34 -7.88 -29.36
N ALA A 188 3.14 -6.56 -29.31
CA ALA A 188 3.69 -5.64 -30.30
C ALA A 188 5.23 -5.66 -30.30
N THR A 189 5.86 -5.72 -29.12
CA THR A 189 7.32 -5.86 -29.01
C THR A 189 7.82 -7.17 -29.61
N VAL A 190 7.16 -8.28 -29.31
CA VAL A 190 7.53 -9.60 -29.85
C VAL A 190 7.33 -9.68 -31.36
N ALA A 191 6.23 -9.13 -31.88
CA ALA A 191 5.96 -9.07 -33.32
C ALA A 191 7.01 -8.26 -34.11
N GLN A 192 7.74 -7.37 -33.44
CA GLN A 192 8.86 -6.61 -34.02
C GLN A 192 10.21 -7.37 -33.90
N GLY A 193 10.19 -8.61 -33.42
CA GLY A 193 11.38 -9.44 -33.22
C GLY A 193 12.11 -9.19 -31.89
N GLY A 194 11.51 -8.45 -30.95
CA GLY A 194 12.08 -8.20 -29.63
C GLY A 194 11.67 -9.25 -28.59
N ARG A 195 12.24 -9.15 -27.38
CA ARG A 195 11.78 -9.87 -26.18
C ARG A 195 11.16 -8.89 -25.21
N ALA A 196 10.09 -9.27 -24.53
CA ALA A 196 9.41 -8.42 -23.55
C ALA A 196 9.40 -9.06 -22.16
N TRP A 197 9.88 -8.33 -21.17
CA TRP A 197 9.85 -8.69 -19.76
C TRP A 197 8.71 -7.97 -19.06
N ILE A 198 7.73 -8.69 -18.51
CA ILE A 198 6.62 -8.06 -17.78
C ILE A 198 6.88 -8.15 -16.29
N LEU A 199 6.91 -6.98 -15.64
CA LEU A 199 6.97 -6.84 -14.18
C LEU A 199 5.64 -6.28 -13.66
N ALA A 200 4.82 -7.15 -13.08
CA ALA A 200 3.51 -6.82 -12.53
C ALA A 200 3.43 -7.22 -11.05
N PRO A 201 3.01 -6.33 -10.14
CA PRO A 201 2.77 -6.73 -8.77
C PRO A 201 1.51 -7.59 -8.69
N LEU A 202 1.47 -8.48 -7.70
CA LEU A 202 0.24 -9.04 -7.17
C LEU A 202 -0.54 -7.88 -6.54
N ALA A 203 -1.34 -7.18 -7.33
CA ALA A 203 -2.34 -6.29 -6.79
C ALA A 203 -3.48 -7.16 -6.21
N PRO A 204 -3.94 -6.92 -4.97
CA PRO A 204 -5.01 -7.71 -4.35
C PRO A 204 -6.34 -7.61 -5.11
N ASP A 205 -6.53 -6.53 -5.88
CA ASP A 205 -7.74 -6.27 -6.67
C ASP A 205 -7.72 -6.96 -8.04
N PHE A 206 -6.57 -7.52 -8.42
CA PHE A 206 -6.47 -8.35 -9.59
C PHE A 206 -6.59 -9.80 -9.13
N PRO A 207 -7.62 -10.55 -9.59
CA PRO A 207 -7.74 -11.95 -9.22
C PRO A 207 -6.40 -12.63 -9.55
N GLU A 208 -5.82 -13.29 -8.54
CA GLU A 208 -4.73 -14.22 -8.78
C GLU A 208 -5.25 -15.16 -9.86
N PRO A 209 -4.57 -15.24 -11.00
CA PRO A 209 -5.07 -16.09 -12.04
C PRO A 209 -4.89 -17.53 -11.59
N GLU A 210 -5.91 -18.35 -11.75
CA GLU A 210 -5.82 -19.78 -11.46
C GLU A 210 -4.77 -20.44 -12.38
N THR A 211 -4.59 -19.89 -13.58
CA THR A 211 -3.52 -20.24 -14.52
C THR A 211 -2.93 -19.00 -15.20
N PRO A 212 -1.64 -18.98 -15.59
CA PRO A 212 -1.05 -17.86 -16.35
C PRO A 212 -1.92 -17.36 -17.52
N ASP A 213 -2.72 -18.25 -18.12
CA ASP A 213 -3.62 -17.99 -19.25
C ASP A 213 -4.84 -17.11 -18.91
N GLU A 214 -5.18 -16.88 -17.63
CA GLU A 214 -6.35 -16.05 -17.28
C GLU A 214 -6.10 -14.54 -17.39
N TRP A 215 -4.84 -14.07 -17.27
CA TRP A 215 -4.49 -12.68 -17.60
C TRP A 215 -4.38 -12.42 -19.08
N PHE A 216 -4.22 -13.50 -19.83
CA PHE A 216 -3.81 -13.47 -21.20
C PHE A 216 -4.70 -14.44 -21.96
N GLU A 217 -5.89 -13.96 -22.36
CA GLU A 217 -6.93 -14.77 -23.02
C GLU A 217 -6.34 -15.87 -23.92
N PRO A 218 -6.93 -17.09 -23.94
CA PRO A 218 -6.40 -18.28 -24.61
C PRO A 218 -6.29 -18.16 -26.14
N THR A 219 -6.53 -16.98 -26.70
CA THR A 219 -6.16 -16.59 -28.07
C THR A 219 -4.69 -16.19 -28.23
N MET A 220 -3.80 -16.51 -27.28
CA MET A 220 -2.33 -16.37 -27.41
C MET A 220 -1.75 -17.36 -28.45
N GLY A 221 -2.15 -17.23 -29.70
CA GLY A 221 -1.91 -18.19 -30.76
C GLY A 221 -0.48 -18.28 -31.29
N GLU A 222 0.47 -17.42 -30.88
CA GLU A 222 1.83 -17.44 -31.45
C GLU A 222 2.97 -17.09 -30.48
N ALA A 223 2.74 -16.40 -29.35
CA ALA A 223 3.82 -16.02 -28.43
C ALA A 223 3.81 -16.88 -27.16
N GLU A 224 4.97 -17.40 -26.76
CA GLU A 224 5.12 -18.20 -25.54
C GLU A 224 5.41 -17.27 -24.35
N ALA A 225 4.52 -17.28 -23.35
CA ALA A 225 4.71 -16.57 -22.10
C ALA A 225 5.24 -17.55 -21.05
N ALA A 226 6.52 -17.42 -20.70
CA ALA A 226 7.11 -18.21 -19.64
C ALA A 226 7.04 -17.43 -18.31
N LEU A 227 6.32 -17.99 -17.33
CA LEU A 227 6.46 -17.56 -15.95
C LEU A 227 7.84 -17.99 -15.45
N LEU A 228 8.73 -17.02 -15.21
CA LEU A 228 10.09 -17.31 -14.77
C LEU A 228 10.20 -17.36 -13.25
N GLN A 229 9.61 -16.37 -12.56
CA GLN A 229 9.68 -16.33 -11.10
C GLN A 229 8.53 -15.56 -10.48
N ARG A 230 8.10 -16.03 -9.31
CA ARG A 230 7.25 -15.30 -8.37
C ARG A 230 8.11 -14.83 -7.21
N LEU A 231 8.24 -13.53 -7.04
CA LEU A 231 9.07 -12.89 -6.01
C LEU A 231 8.20 -12.01 -5.14
N ASN A 232 8.03 -12.33 -3.85
CA ASN A 232 7.25 -11.58 -2.85
C ASN A 232 6.37 -10.47 -3.45
N GLY A 233 5.21 -10.84 -4.00
CA GLY A 233 4.26 -9.88 -4.54
C GLY A 233 4.53 -9.36 -5.97
N ILE A 234 5.46 -9.93 -6.74
CA ILE A 234 5.74 -9.59 -8.15
C ILE A 234 5.82 -10.85 -9.00
N TRP A 235 5.15 -10.81 -10.14
CA TRP A 235 5.31 -11.77 -11.21
C TRP A 235 6.30 -11.25 -12.25
N VAL A 236 7.24 -12.12 -12.64
CA VAL A 236 8.19 -11.86 -13.72
C VAL A 236 7.89 -12.82 -14.87
N TYR A 237 7.41 -12.27 -15.97
CA TYR A 237 7.16 -13.03 -17.21
C TYR A 237 8.15 -12.63 -18.28
N LEU A 238 8.55 -13.61 -19.08
CA LEU A 238 9.27 -13.39 -20.33
C LEU A 238 8.38 -13.79 -21.51
N TYR A 239 8.24 -12.87 -22.45
CA TYR A 239 7.53 -13.03 -23.71
C TYR A 239 8.54 -13.09 -24.85
N THR A 240 8.51 -14.19 -25.61
CA THR A 240 9.33 -14.39 -26.79
C THR A 240 8.50 -14.84 -27.98
N ALA A 241 9.03 -14.62 -29.18
CA ALA A 241 8.54 -15.27 -30.38
C ALA A 241 8.77 -16.79 -30.27
N PRO A 242 7.97 -17.62 -30.95
CA PRO A 242 8.12 -19.08 -30.94
C PRO A 242 9.37 -19.55 -31.68
#